data_AF-A0A1G6ZDP3-F1
#
_entry.id   AF-A0A1G6ZDP3-F1
#
_cell.length_a   1.000
_cell.length_b   1.000
_cell.length_c   1.000
_cell.angle_alpha   90.00
_cell.angle_beta   90.00
_cell.angle_gamma   90.00
#
_symmetry.space_group_name_H-M   'P 1'
#
loop_
_entity.id
_entity.type
_entity.pdbx_description
1 polymer ?
#
loop_
_entity_poly.entity_id
_entity_poly.type
_entity_poly.pdbx_seq_one_letter_code
_entity_poly.pdbx_strand_id
1 'polypeptide(L)'
;MLNTNTLSARKAFRLPFNFYLIGLLFALVLGCKQSEEGKIHEVCSTFISGRIALRYGDSLKLKSVMEDSLFRLFMLNEQYIKVVDAPTMRPNLDIYPTKVTINGNRATCKMSGDEFYYINLIKKGDRWIVIGENEIYASPDKLLAIRKKIRKYQLFLVDKPARDSVMRIMDIFRPGLEPAFKDNNFKYLESVSDRATVDFIRKFFDYAKRRSGVPLLTAEIDSHHVVAGDVSFKGNQASFKFYQEEVSIALKKIEDEYVVTGFNHMDSKDISPSVMEKHYMDLLRVLELVRQKEFRNKAIK
;
A
#
# COMPACT_ATOMS: atom_id res chain seq x y z
N MET A 1 -98.84 -59.12 4.85
CA MET A 1 -98.10 -57.86 4.65
C MET A 1 -96.88 -57.91 5.54
N LEU A 2 -95.69 -57.78 4.93
CA LEU A 2 -94.42 -57.21 5.45
C LEU A 2 -93.88 -57.75 6.79
N ASN A 3 -92.58 -57.98 7.00
CA ASN A 3 -91.41 -58.14 6.17
C ASN A 3 -90.31 -58.72 7.09
N THR A 4 -89.32 -59.34 6.49
CA THR A 4 -88.23 -60.10 7.08
C THR A 4 -87.11 -59.24 7.72
N ASN A 5 -86.26 -59.93 8.51
CA ASN A 5 -84.79 -59.83 8.60
C ASN A 5 -84.11 -59.34 9.90
N THR A 6 -83.44 -60.35 10.48
CA THR A 6 -82.11 -60.41 11.12
C THR A 6 -81.04 -59.41 10.64
N LEU A 7 -80.08 -59.08 11.53
CA LEU A 7 -78.61 -58.95 11.33
C LEU A 7 -78.01 -58.15 12.52
N SER A 8 -77.27 -58.78 13.44
CA SER A 8 -75.84 -59.15 13.40
C SER A 8 -74.94 -58.13 14.10
N ALA A 9 -74.13 -58.66 15.02
CA ALA A 9 -73.10 -58.00 15.78
C ALA A 9 -72.15 -57.16 14.91
N ARG A 10 -72.03 -55.87 15.22
CA ARG A 10 -70.91 -55.04 14.73
C ARG A 10 -69.83 -54.98 15.81
N LYS A 11 -68.74 -55.73 15.59
CA LYS A 11 -67.44 -55.45 16.18
C LYS A 11 -66.98 -54.07 15.71
N ALA A 12 -66.88 -53.11 16.63
CA ALA A 12 -66.26 -51.83 16.37
C ALA A 12 -64.75 -52.03 16.14
N PHE A 13 -64.31 -51.89 14.90
CA PHE A 13 -62.91 -51.87 14.51
C PHE A 13 -62.31 -50.53 14.98
N ARG A 14 -61.71 -50.50 16.17
CA ARG A 14 -60.88 -49.39 16.62
C ARG A 14 -59.56 -49.43 15.86
N LEU A 15 -59.45 -48.65 14.78
CA LEU A 15 -58.15 -48.24 14.25
C LEU A 15 -57.50 -47.27 15.25
N PRO A 16 -56.24 -47.48 15.67
CA PRO A 16 -55.65 -46.66 16.71
C PRO A 16 -55.25 -45.29 16.16
N PHE A 17 -55.72 -44.26 16.86
CA PHE A 17 -55.38 -42.83 16.72
C PHE A 17 -53.85 -42.55 16.71
N ASN A 18 -53.02 -43.55 17.04
CA ASN A 18 -51.56 -43.45 17.11
C ASN A 18 -50.85 -43.40 15.73
N PHE A 19 -51.46 -43.87 14.63
CA PHE A 19 -50.78 -43.84 13.32
C PHE A 19 -50.73 -42.45 12.68
N TYR A 20 -51.77 -41.63 12.89
CA TYR A 20 -51.80 -40.25 12.39
C TYR A 20 -50.81 -39.35 13.13
N LEU A 21 -50.63 -39.55 14.45
CA LEU A 21 -49.67 -38.78 15.24
C LEU A 21 -48.22 -39.14 14.91
N ILE A 22 -47.94 -40.43 14.69
CA ILE A 22 -46.61 -40.90 14.25
C ILE A 22 -46.31 -40.44 12.82
N GLY A 23 -47.30 -40.42 11.92
CA GLY A 23 -47.15 -39.87 10.56
C GLY A 23 -46.90 -38.36 10.53
N LEU A 24 -47.54 -37.59 11.42
CA LEU A 24 -47.33 -36.14 11.55
C LEU A 24 -45.98 -35.81 12.20
N LEU A 25 -45.52 -36.61 13.16
CA LEU A 25 -44.17 -36.52 13.72
C LEU A 25 -43.09 -36.90 12.71
N PHE A 26 -43.33 -37.89 11.82
CA PHE A 26 -42.40 -38.21 10.74
C PHE A 26 -42.29 -37.10 9.67
N ALA A 27 -43.41 -36.40 9.39
CA ALA A 27 -43.42 -35.26 8.48
C ALA A 27 -42.68 -34.02 9.05
N LEU A 28 -42.61 -33.87 10.38
CA LEU A 28 -41.85 -32.82 11.06
C LEU A 28 -40.37 -33.18 11.29
N VAL A 29 -40.01 -34.46 11.29
CA VAL A 29 -38.62 -34.95 11.47
C VAL A 29 -37.88 -35.11 10.13
N LEU A 30 -38.57 -35.10 8.99
CA LEU A 30 -37.99 -34.79 7.68
C LEU A 30 -37.75 -33.27 7.59
N GLY A 31 -36.91 -32.76 8.51
CA GLY A 31 -36.47 -31.38 8.52
C GLY A 31 -35.97 -31.00 7.12
N CYS A 32 -36.35 -29.81 6.67
CA CYS A 32 -35.84 -29.19 5.46
C CYS A 32 -34.30 -29.23 5.49
N LYS A 33 -33.69 -30.26 4.90
CA LYS A 33 -32.25 -30.30 4.69
C LYS A 33 -31.95 -29.13 3.75
N GLN A 34 -31.33 -28.08 4.30
CA GLN A 34 -30.87 -26.94 3.52
C GLN A 34 -30.03 -27.46 2.37
N SER A 35 -30.37 -27.04 1.15
CA SER A 35 -29.59 -27.43 -0.03
C SER A 35 -28.14 -26.95 0.12
N GLU A 36 -27.21 -27.65 -0.52
CA GLU A 36 -25.79 -27.24 -0.49
C GLU A 36 -25.61 -25.83 -1.07
N GLU A 37 -26.39 -25.47 -2.10
CA GLU A 37 -26.47 -24.11 -2.61
C GLU A 37 -26.93 -23.12 -1.52
N GLY A 38 -28.00 -23.43 -0.79
CA GLY A 38 -28.50 -22.59 0.31
C GLY A 38 -27.45 -22.36 1.40
N LYS A 39 -26.68 -23.40 1.77
CA LYS A 39 -25.56 -23.26 2.72
C LYS A 39 -24.46 -22.34 2.18
N ILE A 40 -24.11 -22.46 0.90
CA ILE A 40 -23.10 -21.61 0.26
C ILE A 40 -23.57 -20.15 0.17
N HIS A 41 -24.84 -19.91 -0.16
CA HIS A 41 -25.46 -18.58 -0.16
C HIS A 41 -25.33 -17.91 1.21
N GLU A 42 -25.62 -18.63 2.29
CA GLU A 42 -25.51 -18.13 3.67
C GLU A 42 -24.06 -17.80 4.04
N VAL A 43 -23.11 -18.68 3.70
CA VAL A 43 -21.67 -18.46 3.93
C VAL A 43 -21.17 -17.21 3.19
N CYS A 44 -21.56 -17.04 1.92
CA CYS A 44 -21.17 -15.88 1.12
C CYS A 44 -21.79 -14.58 1.64
N SER A 45 -23.06 -14.61 2.06
CA SER A 45 -23.75 -13.45 2.65
C SER A 45 -23.10 -13.05 3.99
N THR A 46 -22.74 -14.05 4.81
CA THR A 46 -22.02 -13.84 6.08
C THR A 46 -20.63 -13.28 5.84
N PHE A 47 -19.93 -13.74 4.81
CA PHE A 47 -18.63 -13.21 4.42
C PHE A 47 -18.72 -11.72 4.05
N ILE A 48 -19.65 -11.33 3.19
CA ILE A 48 -19.86 -9.90 2.82
C ILE A 48 -20.23 -9.05 4.03
N SER A 49 -21.20 -9.52 4.82
CA SER A 49 -21.61 -8.82 6.05
C SER A 49 -20.44 -8.66 7.02
N GLY A 50 -19.58 -9.67 7.12
CA GLY A 50 -18.37 -9.63 7.91
C GLY A 50 -17.33 -8.64 7.36
N ARG A 51 -17.18 -8.49 6.03
CA ARG A 51 -16.30 -7.46 5.44
C ARG A 51 -16.76 -6.05 5.78
N ILE A 52 -18.06 -5.82 5.79
CA ILE A 52 -18.64 -4.54 6.20
C ILE A 52 -18.35 -4.30 7.69
N ALA A 53 -18.59 -5.31 8.54
CA ALA A 53 -18.36 -5.24 9.98
C ALA A 53 -16.88 -5.02 10.35
N LEU A 54 -15.94 -5.60 9.58
CA LEU A 54 -14.50 -5.49 9.82
C LEU A 54 -14.01 -4.04 9.79
N ARG A 55 -14.60 -3.21 8.93
CA ARG A 55 -14.30 -1.77 8.85
C ARG A 55 -14.67 -1.01 10.14
N TYR A 56 -15.63 -1.53 10.89
CA TYR A 56 -16.03 -1.05 12.21
C TYR A 56 -15.33 -1.78 13.36
N GLY A 57 -14.35 -2.64 13.06
CA GLY A 57 -13.55 -3.36 14.05
C GLY A 57 -14.08 -4.74 14.46
N ASP A 58 -15.21 -5.20 13.90
CA ASP A 58 -15.74 -6.54 14.20
C ASP A 58 -15.32 -7.56 13.13
N SER A 59 -14.48 -8.50 13.53
CA SER A 59 -13.94 -9.56 12.65
C SER A 59 -14.59 -10.92 12.87
N LEU A 60 -15.50 -11.07 13.84
CA LEU A 60 -16.01 -12.37 14.28
C LEU A 60 -16.77 -13.09 13.18
N LYS A 61 -17.63 -12.37 12.45
CA LYS A 61 -18.40 -12.92 11.33
C LYS A 61 -17.48 -13.47 10.24
N LEU A 62 -16.45 -12.71 9.86
CA LEU A 62 -15.46 -13.17 8.87
C LEU A 62 -14.70 -14.40 9.33
N LYS A 63 -14.23 -14.42 10.57
CA LYS A 63 -13.47 -15.56 11.13
C LYS A 63 -14.29 -16.86 11.10
N SER A 64 -15.61 -16.77 11.28
CA SER A 64 -16.48 -17.94 11.36
C SER A 64 -16.67 -18.68 10.03
N VAL A 65 -16.47 -18.01 8.90
CA VAL A 65 -16.78 -18.53 7.55
C VAL A 65 -15.58 -18.64 6.63
N MET A 66 -14.39 -18.32 7.11
CA MET A 66 -13.19 -18.16 6.29
C MET A 66 -12.06 -19.04 6.78
N GLU A 67 -11.18 -19.46 5.88
CA GLU A 67 -9.97 -20.16 6.25
C GLU A 67 -9.01 -19.24 7.03
N ASP A 68 -8.33 -19.79 8.04
CA ASP A 68 -7.40 -19.04 8.91
C ASP A 68 -6.32 -18.26 8.14
N SER A 69 -5.78 -18.83 7.07
CA SER A 69 -4.76 -18.20 6.22
C SER A 69 -5.31 -16.95 5.52
N LEU A 70 -6.53 -17.05 4.99
CA LEU A 70 -7.23 -15.93 4.35
C LEU A 70 -7.67 -14.89 5.38
N PHE A 71 -8.19 -15.32 6.53
CA PHE A 71 -8.49 -14.42 7.63
C PHE A 71 -7.26 -13.60 8.06
N ARG A 72 -6.11 -14.25 8.24
CA ARG A 72 -4.85 -13.56 8.54
C ARG A 72 -4.46 -12.56 7.47
N LEU A 73 -4.64 -12.89 6.19
CA LEU A 73 -4.34 -11.98 5.09
C LEU A 73 -5.23 -10.74 5.13
N PHE A 74 -6.54 -10.90 5.37
CA PHE A 74 -7.48 -9.79 5.54
C PHE A 74 -7.10 -8.89 6.72
N MET A 75 -6.80 -9.47 7.89
CA MET A 75 -6.40 -8.68 9.06
C MET A 75 -5.10 -7.89 8.83
N LEU A 76 -4.14 -8.46 8.10
CA LEU A 76 -2.90 -7.76 7.73
C LEU A 76 -3.17 -6.63 6.73
N ASN A 77 -4.08 -6.82 5.78
CA ASN A 77 -4.48 -5.74 4.86
C ASN A 77 -5.17 -4.59 5.62
N GLU A 78 -6.07 -4.89 6.56
CA GLU A 78 -6.69 -3.86 7.41
C GLU A 78 -5.65 -3.13 8.27
N GLN A 79 -4.69 -3.86 8.84
CA GLN A 79 -3.58 -3.24 9.58
C GLN A 79 -2.78 -2.31 8.66
N TYR A 80 -2.50 -2.74 7.43
CA TYR A 80 -1.77 -1.92 6.46
C TYR A 80 -2.55 -0.65 6.10
N ILE A 81 -3.86 -0.75 5.82
CA ILE A 81 -4.74 0.41 5.55
C ILE A 81 -4.70 1.43 6.69
N LYS A 82 -4.77 0.97 7.94
CA LYS A 82 -4.66 1.84 9.13
C LYS A 82 -3.29 2.50 9.25
N VAL A 83 -2.23 1.76 8.96
CA VAL A 83 -0.85 2.26 9.04
C VAL A 83 -0.58 3.33 7.97
N VAL A 84 -1.15 3.21 6.77
CA VAL A 84 -0.97 4.18 5.68
C VAL A 84 -2.00 5.32 5.69
N ASP A 85 -2.90 5.34 6.68
CA ASP A 85 -4.02 6.29 6.79
C ASP A 85 -4.82 6.45 5.48
N ALA A 86 -5.06 5.34 4.79
CA ALA A 86 -5.74 5.38 3.50
C ALA A 86 -7.24 5.74 3.70
N PRO A 87 -7.79 6.63 2.87
CA PRO A 87 -9.21 6.96 2.93
C PRO A 87 -10.03 5.69 2.68
N THR A 88 -10.87 5.34 3.65
CA THR A 88 -11.76 4.19 3.54
C THR A 88 -12.95 4.56 2.67
N MET A 89 -12.96 4.12 1.41
CA MET A 89 -14.13 4.27 0.53
C MET A 89 -15.35 3.59 1.15
N ARG A 90 -16.53 4.21 1.06
CA ARG A 90 -17.78 3.62 1.58
C ARG A 90 -18.00 2.24 0.96
N PRO A 91 -18.35 1.21 1.74
CA PRO A 91 -18.64 -0.11 1.19
C PRO A 91 -19.83 -0.01 0.24
N ASN A 92 -19.76 -0.71 -0.89
CA ASN A 92 -20.95 -0.97 -1.69
C ASN A 92 -21.83 -1.93 -0.89
N LEU A 93 -23.02 -1.47 -0.49
CA LEU A 93 -23.91 -2.17 0.44
C LEU A 93 -24.83 -3.19 -0.27
N ASP A 94 -24.84 -3.22 -1.61
CA ASP A 94 -25.81 -3.99 -2.39
C ASP A 94 -25.18 -5.22 -3.08
N ILE A 95 -24.26 -5.90 -2.39
CA ILE A 95 -23.61 -7.13 -2.87
C ILE A 95 -24.26 -8.37 -2.24
N TYR A 96 -24.86 -9.22 -3.06
CA TYR A 96 -25.52 -10.45 -2.65
C TYR A 96 -25.20 -11.62 -3.61
N PRO A 97 -25.26 -12.88 -3.13
CA PRO A 97 -25.05 -14.06 -3.98
C PRO A 97 -26.08 -14.18 -5.12
N THR A 98 -25.63 -14.45 -6.35
CA THR A 98 -26.49 -14.60 -7.54
C THR A 98 -26.48 -16.01 -8.14
N LYS A 99 -25.32 -16.67 -8.20
CA LYS A 99 -25.17 -17.99 -8.82
C LYS A 99 -24.11 -18.79 -8.09
N VAL A 100 -24.39 -20.06 -7.85
CA VAL A 100 -23.45 -21.00 -7.24
C VAL A 100 -23.12 -22.11 -8.24
N THR A 101 -21.83 -22.42 -8.39
CA THR A 101 -21.35 -23.56 -9.15
C THR A 101 -20.63 -24.50 -8.18
N ILE A 102 -21.11 -25.75 -8.04
CA ILE A 102 -20.53 -26.76 -7.14
C ILE A 102 -19.82 -27.82 -7.98
N ASN A 103 -18.58 -28.14 -7.62
CA ASN A 103 -17.81 -29.23 -8.19
C ASN A 103 -17.17 -30.05 -7.06
N GLY A 104 -17.83 -31.14 -6.67
CA GLY A 104 -17.40 -31.99 -5.56
C GLY A 104 -17.35 -31.22 -4.23
N ASN A 105 -16.14 -31.12 -3.65
CA ASN A 105 -15.91 -30.39 -2.41
C ASN A 105 -15.53 -28.92 -2.62
N ARG A 106 -15.63 -28.39 -3.85
CA ARG A 106 -15.34 -26.99 -4.17
C ARG A 106 -16.59 -26.31 -4.68
N ALA A 107 -16.70 -25.01 -4.41
CA ALA A 107 -17.75 -24.19 -4.96
C ALA A 107 -17.23 -22.79 -5.28
N THR A 108 -17.86 -22.16 -6.27
CA THR A 108 -17.65 -20.75 -6.60
C THR A 108 -19.01 -20.06 -6.59
N CYS A 109 -19.13 -18.99 -5.82
CA CYS A 109 -20.32 -18.16 -5.75
C CYS A 109 -20.07 -16.84 -6.48
N LYS A 110 -20.88 -16.54 -7.49
CA LYS A 110 -20.91 -15.24 -8.17
C LYS A 110 -21.80 -14.28 -7.38
N MET A 111 -21.31 -13.08 -7.12
CA MET A 111 -22.06 -12.03 -6.39
C MET A 111 -22.61 -10.97 -7.36
N SER A 112 -23.57 -10.16 -6.89
CA SER A 112 -24.06 -8.97 -7.59
C SER A 112 -23.00 -7.86 -7.58
N GLY A 113 -22.88 -7.12 -8.69
CA GLY A 113 -21.91 -6.03 -8.86
C GLY A 113 -21.57 -5.78 -10.33
N ASP A 114 -20.98 -4.61 -10.61
CA ASP A 114 -20.67 -4.14 -11.96
C ASP A 114 -19.49 -4.90 -12.61
N GLU A 115 -18.65 -5.55 -11.80
CA GLU A 115 -17.54 -6.39 -12.25
C GLU A 115 -17.58 -7.79 -11.61
N PHE A 116 -16.91 -8.75 -12.27
CA PHE A 116 -16.83 -10.17 -11.91
C PHE A 116 -16.34 -10.41 -10.47
N TYR A 117 -17.25 -10.43 -9.51
CA TYR A 117 -16.95 -10.72 -8.11
C TYR A 117 -17.34 -12.16 -7.76
N TYR A 118 -16.34 -12.97 -7.42
CA TYR A 118 -16.48 -14.39 -7.09
C TYR A 118 -15.92 -14.70 -5.69
N ILE A 119 -16.66 -15.50 -4.93
CA ILE A 119 -16.21 -16.08 -3.66
C ILE A 119 -15.95 -17.56 -3.90
N ASN A 120 -14.74 -18.02 -3.57
CA ASN A 120 -14.33 -19.41 -3.73
C ASN A 120 -14.38 -20.13 -2.38
N LEU A 121 -14.97 -21.32 -2.35
CA LEU A 121 -15.24 -22.09 -1.15
C LEU A 121 -14.74 -23.54 -1.27
N ILE A 122 -14.41 -24.12 -0.13
CA ILE A 122 -14.15 -25.56 0.02
C ILE A 122 -15.02 -26.14 1.15
N LYS A 123 -15.48 -27.37 0.96
CA LYS A 123 -16.21 -28.13 1.97
C LYS A 123 -15.21 -28.83 2.92
N LYS A 124 -15.27 -28.51 4.22
CA LYS A 124 -14.53 -29.19 5.29
C LYS A 124 -15.53 -29.85 6.25
N GLY A 125 -15.71 -31.17 6.13
CA GLY A 125 -16.79 -31.89 6.82
C GLY A 125 -18.15 -31.50 6.24
N ASP A 126 -19.10 -31.09 7.09
CA ASP A 126 -20.41 -30.59 6.65
C ASP A 126 -20.48 -29.05 6.50
N ARG A 127 -19.33 -28.35 6.60
CA ARG A 127 -19.26 -26.89 6.54
C ARG A 127 -18.55 -26.42 5.27
N TRP A 128 -19.09 -25.37 4.66
CA TRP A 128 -18.42 -24.62 3.61
C TRP A 128 -17.61 -23.48 4.21
N ILE A 129 -16.41 -23.26 3.69
CA ILE A 129 -15.48 -22.23 4.16
C ILE A 129 -14.92 -21.49 2.96
N VAL A 130 -14.86 -20.17 3.06
CA VAL A 130 -14.24 -19.29 2.06
C VAL A 130 -12.72 -19.45 2.06
N ILE A 131 -12.16 -19.72 0.89
CA ILE A 131 -10.72 -19.91 0.66
C ILE A 131 -10.11 -18.84 -0.26
N GLY A 132 -10.94 -18.04 -0.94
CA GLY A 132 -10.47 -16.92 -1.75
C GLY A 132 -11.58 -16.04 -2.30
N GLU A 133 -11.18 -14.88 -2.78
CA GLU A 133 -12.02 -13.87 -3.46
C GLU A 133 -11.39 -13.57 -4.81
N ASN A 134 -12.14 -13.74 -5.91
CA ASN A 134 -11.63 -13.67 -7.28
C ASN A 134 -10.38 -14.56 -7.44
N GLU A 135 -9.26 -13.99 -7.90
CA GLU A 135 -7.97 -14.66 -8.04
C GLU A 135 -7.09 -14.52 -6.77
N ILE A 136 -7.64 -13.95 -5.70
CA ILE A 136 -6.94 -13.70 -4.44
C ILE A 136 -7.18 -14.85 -3.47
N TYR A 137 -6.19 -15.74 -3.43
CA TYR A 137 -6.05 -16.78 -2.40
C TYR A 137 -4.93 -16.43 -1.42
N ALA A 138 -5.02 -16.93 -0.20
CA ALA A 138 -3.95 -16.81 0.78
C ALA A 138 -2.78 -17.74 0.44
N SER A 139 -1.55 -17.23 0.57
CA SER A 139 -0.33 -18.02 0.49
C SER A 139 0.69 -17.53 1.51
N PRO A 140 1.65 -18.36 1.93
CA PRO A 140 2.76 -17.93 2.79
C PRO A 140 3.49 -16.71 2.23
N ASP A 141 3.72 -16.66 0.92
CA ASP A 141 4.41 -15.54 0.26
C ASP A 141 3.62 -14.23 0.34
N LYS A 142 2.29 -14.28 0.13
CA LYS A 142 1.43 -13.10 0.26
C LYS A 142 1.40 -12.56 1.69
N LEU A 143 1.33 -13.47 2.68
CA LEU A 143 1.40 -13.11 4.10
C LEU A 143 2.75 -12.48 4.47
N LEU A 144 3.85 -13.01 3.94
CA LEU A 144 5.19 -12.44 4.15
C LEU A 144 5.32 -11.07 3.48
N ALA A 145 4.82 -10.93 2.26
CA ALA A 145 4.87 -9.68 1.51
C ALA A 145 4.12 -8.54 2.21
N ILE A 146 2.88 -8.77 2.69
CA ILE A 146 2.11 -7.74 3.39
C ILE A 146 2.76 -7.37 4.74
N ARG A 147 3.31 -8.34 5.49
CA ARG A 147 4.07 -8.07 6.73
C ARG A 147 5.30 -7.21 6.45
N LYS A 148 6.03 -7.50 5.38
CA LYS A 148 7.18 -6.70 4.93
C LYS A 148 6.75 -5.28 4.56
N LYS A 149 5.60 -5.11 3.88
CA LYS A 149 5.03 -3.79 3.57
C LYS A 149 4.70 -2.99 4.82
N ILE A 150 4.00 -3.60 5.79
CA ILE A 150 3.66 -2.96 7.07
C ILE A 150 4.94 -2.53 7.81
N ARG A 151 5.91 -3.44 7.98
CA ARG A 151 7.17 -3.13 8.66
C ARG A 151 7.94 -2.00 7.95
N LYS A 152 8.03 -2.05 6.61
CA LYS A 152 8.70 -1.00 5.83
C LYS A 152 8.02 0.36 6.03
N TYR A 153 6.70 0.40 6.04
CA TYR A 153 5.97 1.66 6.23
C TYR A 153 6.09 2.19 7.67
N GLN A 154 6.06 1.31 8.67
CA GLN A 154 6.31 1.72 10.06
C GLN A 154 7.70 2.32 10.24
N LEU A 155 8.74 1.71 9.64
CA LEU A 155 10.09 2.30 9.62
C LEU A 155 10.09 3.66 8.92
N PHE A 156 9.41 3.76 7.78
CA PHE A 156 9.24 5.04 7.09
C PHE A 156 8.58 6.11 7.97
N LEU A 157 7.55 5.76 8.76
CA LEU A 157 6.90 6.70 9.67
C LEU A 157 7.82 7.16 10.81
N VAL A 158 8.69 6.28 11.31
CA VAL A 158 9.72 6.63 12.31
C VAL A 158 10.75 7.60 11.71
N ASP A 159 11.19 7.33 10.48
CA ASP A 159 12.19 8.15 9.78
C ASP A 159 11.59 9.44 9.19
N LYS A 160 10.25 9.51 9.06
CA LYS A 160 9.53 10.60 8.39
C LYS A 160 9.89 11.98 8.93
N PRO A 161 9.92 12.26 10.25
CA PRO A 161 10.27 13.59 10.74
C PRO A 161 11.68 14.04 10.32
N ALA A 162 12.66 13.14 10.38
CA ALA A 162 14.03 13.44 9.95
C ALA A 162 14.10 13.64 8.42
N ARG A 163 13.37 12.83 7.65
CA ARG A 163 13.27 12.97 6.19
C ARG A 163 12.59 14.28 5.79
N ASP A 164 11.48 14.63 6.42
CA ASP A 164 10.77 15.89 6.17
C ASP A 164 11.66 17.11 6.52
N SER A 165 12.49 17.00 7.57
CA SER A 165 13.50 18.01 7.89
C SER A 165 14.55 18.16 6.78
N VAL A 166 15.13 17.05 6.30
CA VAL A 166 16.07 17.08 5.15
C VAL A 166 15.41 17.64 3.90
N MET A 167 14.18 17.22 3.58
CA MET A 167 13.46 17.72 2.40
C MET A 167 13.22 19.23 2.48
N ARG A 168 12.87 19.76 3.65
CA ARG A 168 12.72 21.21 3.86
C ARG A 168 14.02 21.98 3.57
N ILE A 169 15.16 21.43 4.01
CA ILE A 169 16.47 22.00 3.71
C ILE A 169 16.73 21.98 2.21
N MET A 170 16.41 20.88 1.53
CA MET A 170 16.55 20.76 0.08
C MET A 170 15.64 21.71 -0.70
N ASP A 171 14.42 21.94 -0.23
CA ASP A 171 13.45 22.87 -0.82
C ASP A 171 13.87 24.34 -0.72
N ILE A 172 14.78 24.67 0.21
CA ILE A 172 15.41 26.00 0.31
C ILE A 172 16.73 26.03 -0.45
N PHE A 173 17.57 25.00 -0.28
CA PHE A 173 18.91 24.93 -0.86
C PHE A 173 18.87 25.00 -2.39
N ARG A 174 18.04 24.16 -3.04
CA ARG A 174 18.05 24.04 -4.50
C ARG A 174 17.59 25.32 -5.20
N PRO A 175 16.44 25.93 -4.85
CA PRO A 175 16.04 27.21 -5.43
C PRO A 175 17.02 28.35 -5.09
N GLY A 176 17.80 28.22 -4.01
CA GLY A 176 18.85 29.17 -3.63
C GLY A 176 20.09 29.14 -4.54
N LEU A 177 20.33 28.07 -5.31
CA LEU A 177 21.51 27.93 -6.17
C LEU A 177 21.47 28.89 -7.37
N GLU A 178 20.31 29.06 -7.99
CA GLU A 178 20.14 29.95 -9.15
C GLU A 178 20.45 31.43 -8.84
N PRO A 179 19.83 32.08 -7.85
CA PRO A 179 20.15 33.48 -7.51
C PRO A 179 21.59 33.63 -6.97
N ALA A 180 22.14 32.60 -6.33
CA ALA A 180 23.54 32.59 -5.95
C ALA A 180 24.46 32.56 -7.19
N PHE A 181 24.11 31.78 -8.21
CA PHE A 181 24.88 31.70 -9.45
C PHE A 181 24.75 32.97 -10.29
N LYS A 182 23.52 33.45 -10.52
CA LYS A 182 23.23 34.58 -11.42
C LYS A 182 23.52 35.93 -10.78
N ASP A 183 23.05 36.14 -9.56
CA ASP A 183 22.98 37.45 -8.92
C ASP A 183 23.98 37.61 -7.75
N ASN A 184 24.81 36.59 -7.49
CA ASN A 184 25.67 36.51 -6.30
C ASN A 184 24.90 36.66 -4.97
N ASN A 185 23.63 36.25 -4.94
CA ASN A 185 22.80 36.30 -3.75
C ASN A 185 22.81 34.94 -3.02
N PHE A 186 23.58 34.85 -1.94
CA PHE A 186 23.78 33.60 -1.17
C PHE A 186 22.85 33.45 0.04
N LYS A 187 21.93 34.39 0.28
CA LYS A 187 21.13 34.47 1.52
C LYS A 187 20.41 33.15 1.85
N TYR A 188 19.81 32.50 0.85
CA TYR A 188 19.12 31.22 1.07
C TYR A 188 20.10 30.09 1.41
N LEU A 189 21.23 30.01 0.71
CA LEU A 189 22.25 29.00 0.96
C LEU A 189 22.86 29.15 2.37
N GLU A 190 23.10 30.39 2.81
CA GLU A 190 23.62 30.71 4.15
C GLU A 190 22.67 30.29 5.28
N SER A 191 21.36 30.23 5.02
CA SER A 191 20.38 29.80 6.02
C SER A 191 20.29 28.29 6.21
N VAL A 192 20.84 27.49 5.29
CA VAL A 192 20.68 26.03 5.28
C VAL A 192 21.97 25.25 5.04
N SER A 193 23.10 25.93 4.95
CA SER A 193 24.41 25.33 4.74
C SER A 193 25.41 25.81 5.78
N ASP A 194 26.42 25.00 6.08
CA ASP A 194 27.53 25.49 6.87
C ASP A 194 28.37 26.53 6.10
N ARG A 195 29.21 27.28 6.82
CA ARG A 195 30.06 28.32 6.24
C ARG A 195 31.03 27.77 5.18
N ALA A 196 31.58 26.58 5.40
CA ALA A 196 32.54 25.98 4.48
C ALA A 196 31.87 25.61 3.15
N THR A 197 30.63 25.15 3.18
CA THR A 197 29.79 24.88 2.01
C THR A 197 29.49 26.15 1.24
N VAL A 198 29.07 27.24 1.89
CA VAL A 198 28.82 28.52 1.19
C VAL A 198 30.10 29.04 0.52
N ASP A 199 31.23 29.00 1.24
CA ASP A 199 32.52 29.42 0.71
C ASP A 199 32.97 28.56 -0.48
N PHE A 200 32.72 27.25 -0.42
CA PHE A 200 32.97 26.34 -1.53
C PHE A 200 32.09 26.67 -2.74
N ILE A 201 30.78 26.81 -2.57
CA ILE A 201 29.84 27.09 -3.68
C ILE A 201 30.25 28.39 -4.38
N ARG A 202 30.58 29.44 -3.62
CA ARG A 202 31.07 30.71 -4.18
C ARG A 202 32.30 30.51 -5.07
N LYS A 203 33.33 29.84 -4.55
CA LYS A 203 34.56 29.54 -5.30
C LYS A 203 34.29 28.68 -6.53
N PHE A 204 33.41 27.69 -6.40
CA PHE A 204 33.05 26.79 -7.49
C PHE A 204 32.30 27.52 -8.60
N PHE A 205 31.34 28.39 -8.26
CA PHE A 205 30.61 29.19 -9.24
C PHE A 205 31.54 30.11 -10.00
N ASP A 206 32.46 30.79 -9.32
CA ASP A 206 33.49 31.61 -9.97
C ASP A 206 34.38 30.78 -10.92
N TYR A 207 34.77 29.58 -10.49
CA TYR A 207 35.54 28.66 -11.33
C TYR A 207 34.73 28.20 -12.55
N ALA A 208 33.47 27.81 -12.36
CA ALA A 208 32.59 27.33 -13.43
C ALA A 208 32.32 28.42 -14.48
N LYS A 209 32.06 29.68 -14.03
CA LYS A 209 31.90 30.83 -14.91
C LYS A 209 33.14 31.07 -15.79
N ARG A 210 34.34 30.94 -15.22
CA ARG A 210 35.61 31.07 -15.98
C ARG A 210 35.85 29.89 -16.94
N ARG A 211 35.52 28.67 -16.52
CA ARG A 211 35.82 27.45 -17.28
C ARG A 211 34.83 27.18 -18.42
N SER A 212 33.54 27.27 -18.17
CA SER A 212 32.49 26.93 -19.15
C SER A 212 31.76 28.13 -19.73
N GLY A 213 31.94 29.32 -19.14
CA GLY A 213 31.30 30.54 -19.62
C GLY A 213 29.88 30.73 -19.06
N VAL A 214 29.59 31.96 -18.66
CA VAL A 214 28.29 32.36 -18.10
C VAL A 214 27.11 32.05 -19.02
N PRO A 215 27.16 32.35 -20.35
CA PRO A 215 25.99 32.13 -21.21
C PRO A 215 25.58 30.65 -21.31
N LEU A 216 26.55 29.73 -21.40
CA LEU A 216 26.28 28.30 -21.51
C LEU A 216 25.65 27.74 -20.23
N LEU A 217 26.20 28.09 -19.07
CA LEU A 217 25.69 27.64 -17.78
C LEU A 217 24.32 28.25 -17.48
N THR A 218 24.11 29.53 -17.80
CA THR A 218 22.80 30.20 -17.61
C THR A 218 21.71 29.49 -18.42
N ALA A 219 21.98 29.16 -19.69
CA ALA A 219 21.03 28.45 -20.54
C ALA A 219 20.70 27.04 -20.01
N GLU A 220 21.67 26.35 -19.40
CA GLU A 220 21.42 25.06 -18.74
C GLU A 220 20.53 25.20 -17.50
N ILE A 221 20.76 26.21 -16.67
CA ILE A 221 19.97 26.49 -15.46
C ILE A 221 18.52 26.88 -15.82
N ASP A 222 18.34 27.74 -16.83
CA ASP A 222 17.01 28.21 -17.28
C ASP A 222 16.13 27.08 -17.84
N SER A 223 16.78 26.05 -18.36
CA SER A 223 16.11 24.87 -18.90
C SER A 223 15.64 23.99 -17.74
N HIS A 224 14.42 24.22 -17.25
CA HIS A 224 13.82 23.49 -16.11
C HIS A 224 13.96 21.95 -16.22
N HIS A 225 14.48 21.31 -15.16
CA HIS A 225 14.37 19.87 -14.93
C HIS A 225 13.77 19.62 -13.56
N VAL A 226 12.71 18.80 -13.52
CA VAL A 226 12.23 18.28 -12.24
C VAL A 226 13.25 17.28 -11.76
N VAL A 227 14.08 17.70 -10.80
CA VAL A 227 15.02 16.81 -10.15
C VAL A 227 14.40 16.32 -8.84
N ALA A 228 14.26 15.00 -8.73
CA ALA A 228 13.78 14.31 -7.53
C ALA A 228 14.90 13.43 -6.96
N GLY A 229 14.82 13.15 -5.66
CA GLY A 229 15.81 12.34 -4.97
C GLY A 229 15.25 11.62 -3.75
N ASP A 230 16.10 10.82 -3.14
CA ASP A 230 15.83 10.05 -1.93
C ASP A 230 16.82 10.42 -0.82
N VAL A 231 16.40 10.24 0.42
CA VAL A 231 17.20 10.51 1.61
C VAL A 231 17.65 9.20 2.24
N SER A 232 18.95 9.08 2.48
CA SER A 232 19.54 8.01 3.27
C SER A 232 20.16 8.57 4.55
N PHE A 233 20.15 7.79 5.63
CA PHE A 233 20.63 8.20 6.95
C PHE A 233 21.76 7.30 7.45
N LYS A 234 22.72 7.89 8.15
CA LYS A 234 23.78 7.20 8.90
C LYS A 234 24.07 7.98 10.19
N GLY A 235 23.37 7.63 11.27
CA GLY A 235 23.43 8.40 12.52
C GLY A 235 22.97 9.84 12.29
N ASN A 236 23.80 10.80 12.67
CA ASN A 236 23.52 12.24 12.48
C ASN A 236 23.83 12.74 11.06
N GLN A 237 24.25 11.88 10.14
CA GLN A 237 24.48 12.23 8.74
C GLN A 237 23.29 11.82 7.89
N ALA A 238 22.96 12.64 6.91
CA ALA A 238 22.02 12.33 5.85
C ALA A 238 22.67 12.57 4.49
N SER A 239 22.20 11.84 3.48
CA SER A 239 22.61 12.06 2.09
C SER A 239 21.37 12.08 1.22
N PHE A 240 21.21 13.18 0.48
CA PHE A 240 20.19 13.32 -0.55
C PHE A 240 20.79 12.86 -1.89
N LYS A 241 20.32 11.71 -2.41
CA LYS A 241 20.76 11.16 -3.70
C LYS A 241 19.68 11.40 -4.74
N PHE A 242 20.08 11.95 -5.87
CA PHE A 242 19.21 12.24 -7.01
C PHE A 242 18.86 10.94 -7.78
N TYR A 243 17.59 10.75 -8.18
CA TYR A 243 17.12 9.45 -8.72
C TYR A 243 17.73 9.03 -10.06
N GLN A 244 18.24 9.98 -10.84
CA GLN A 244 18.79 9.74 -12.19
C GLN A 244 20.27 10.12 -12.29
N GLU A 245 20.91 10.38 -11.14
CA GLU A 245 22.25 10.90 -11.09
C GLU A 245 23.06 10.15 -10.03
N GLU A 246 24.32 9.88 -10.33
CA GLU A 246 25.28 9.27 -9.40
C GLU A 246 25.93 10.35 -8.50
N VAL A 247 25.16 11.39 -8.15
CA VAL A 247 25.62 12.52 -7.33
C VAL A 247 24.72 12.67 -6.10
N SER A 248 25.27 13.25 -5.04
CA SER A 248 24.55 13.42 -3.77
C SER A 248 24.97 14.66 -3.01
N ILE A 249 24.04 15.19 -2.22
CA ILE A 249 24.30 16.27 -1.27
C ILE A 249 24.44 15.65 0.12
N ALA A 250 25.50 16.03 0.83
CA ALA A 250 25.76 15.59 2.19
C ALA A 250 25.19 16.60 3.18
N LEU A 251 24.44 16.10 4.16
CA LEU A 251 23.86 16.88 5.24
C LEU A 251 24.27 16.31 6.59
N LYS A 252 24.39 17.18 7.58
CA LYS A 252 24.68 16.81 8.96
C LYS A 252 23.68 17.48 9.89
N LYS A 253 23.19 16.71 10.87
CA LYS A 253 22.40 17.25 11.96
C LYS A 253 23.31 18.04 12.90
N ILE A 254 23.06 19.34 13.01
CA ILE A 254 23.67 20.25 13.97
C ILE A 254 22.55 20.71 14.88
N GLU A 255 22.68 20.40 16.18
CA GLU A 255 21.59 20.56 17.15
C GLU A 255 20.34 19.79 16.68
N ASP A 256 19.24 20.48 16.37
CA ASP A 256 17.99 19.87 15.92
C ASP A 256 17.68 20.02 14.42
N GLU A 257 18.57 20.66 13.67
CA GLU A 257 18.37 20.92 12.24
C GLU A 257 19.46 20.26 11.39
N TYR A 258 19.07 19.84 10.19
CA TYR A 258 20.05 19.42 9.18
C TYR A 258 20.58 20.65 8.46
N VAL A 259 21.86 20.65 8.15
CA VAL A 259 22.48 21.64 7.25
C VAL A 259 23.27 20.92 6.17
N VAL A 260 23.39 21.54 5.00
CA VAL A 260 24.27 21.06 3.93
C VAL A 260 25.72 21.30 4.33
N THR A 261 26.53 20.24 4.24
CA THR A 261 27.95 20.27 4.63
C THR A 261 28.90 19.79 3.53
N GLY A 262 28.38 19.31 2.40
CA GLY A 262 29.22 18.65 1.41
C GLY A 262 28.49 18.12 0.18
N PHE A 263 29.29 17.55 -0.73
CA PHE A 263 28.86 17.05 -2.03
C PHE A 263 29.58 15.75 -2.38
N ASN A 264 28.87 14.78 -2.95
CA ASN A 264 29.41 13.50 -3.41
C ASN A 264 30.27 12.78 -2.36
N HIS A 265 29.75 12.72 -1.12
CA HIS A 265 30.43 12.14 0.05
C HIS A 265 31.71 12.85 0.51
N MET A 266 31.98 14.07 0.04
CA MET A 266 33.07 14.93 0.48
C MET A 266 32.54 16.11 1.28
N ASP A 267 33.10 16.37 2.47
CA ASP A 267 32.82 17.59 3.22
C ASP A 267 33.36 18.79 2.42
N SER A 268 32.60 19.89 2.34
CA SER A 268 32.96 21.07 1.55
C SER A 268 34.31 21.68 1.93
N LYS A 269 34.68 21.60 3.22
CA LYS A 269 35.97 22.07 3.73
C LYS A 269 37.17 21.31 3.13
N ASP A 270 36.95 20.07 2.68
CA ASP A 270 37.99 19.17 2.17
C ASP A 270 38.07 19.19 0.63
N ILE A 271 37.16 19.93 -0.05
CA ILE A 271 37.18 20.10 -1.50
C ILE A 271 38.18 21.19 -1.88
N SER A 272 39.43 20.78 -2.10
CA SER A 272 40.49 21.65 -2.59
C SER A 272 40.28 22.04 -4.07
N PRO A 273 41.02 23.03 -4.61
CA PRO A 273 40.96 23.38 -6.03
C PRO A 273 41.26 22.20 -6.97
N SER A 274 42.18 21.31 -6.61
CA SER A 274 42.50 20.13 -7.43
C SER A 274 41.38 19.08 -7.40
N VAL A 275 40.73 18.88 -6.25
CA VAL A 275 39.54 18.02 -6.14
C VAL A 275 38.39 18.61 -6.95
N MET A 276 38.18 19.92 -6.85
CA MET A 276 37.17 20.67 -7.59
C MET A 276 37.33 20.51 -9.11
N GLU A 277 38.57 20.64 -9.62
CA GLU A 277 38.87 20.44 -11.03
C GLU A 277 38.65 18.98 -11.46
N LYS A 278 39.14 18.02 -10.68
CA LYS A 278 38.99 16.59 -10.96
C LYS A 278 37.53 16.16 -11.03
N HIS A 279 36.69 16.69 -10.14
CA HIS A 279 35.27 16.33 -10.01
C HIS A 279 34.33 17.38 -10.61
N TYR A 280 34.83 18.24 -11.51
CA TYR A 280 34.12 19.39 -12.04
C TYR A 280 32.70 19.05 -12.51
N MET A 281 32.56 18.02 -13.33
CA MET A 281 31.25 17.64 -13.89
C MET A 281 30.27 17.12 -12.85
N ASP A 282 30.72 16.36 -11.85
CA ASP A 282 29.85 15.87 -10.80
C ASP A 282 29.42 17.01 -9.86
N LEU A 283 30.28 18.01 -9.67
CA LEU A 283 29.97 19.22 -8.93
C LEU A 283 29.01 20.15 -9.68
N LEU A 284 29.11 20.25 -11.01
CA LEU A 284 28.11 20.96 -11.81
C LEU A 284 26.74 20.31 -11.69
N ARG A 285 26.69 18.97 -11.71
CA ARG A 285 25.44 18.19 -11.65
C ARG A 285 24.79 18.26 -10.28
N VAL A 286 25.58 18.09 -9.20
CA VAL A 286 25.06 18.13 -7.82
C VAL A 286 24.55 19.52 -7.42
N LEU A 287 25.10 20.58 -8.03
CA LEU A 287 24.67 21.97 -7.85
C LEU A 287 23.71 22.44 -8.96
N GLU A 288 23.16 21.51 -9.75
CA GLU A 288 22.14 21.76 -10.76
C GLU A 288 22.50 22.88 -11.76
N LEU A 289 23.80 23.11 -12.01
CA LEU A 289 24.29 24.07 -13.01
C LEU A 289 24.24 23.50 -14.43
N VAL A 290 24.04 22.19 -14.55
CA VAL A 290 23.89 21.49 -15.82
C VAL A 290 22.79 20.46 -15.72
N ARG A 291 22.16 20.18 -16.87
CA ARG A 291 21.17 19.13 -16.99
C ARG A 291 21.81 17.75 -16.91
N GLN A 292 20.94 16.75 -16.81
CA GLN A 292 21.33 15.35 -16.87
C GLN A 292 22.14 15.06 -18.13
N LYS A 293 23.02 14.06 -18.04
CA LYS A 293 24.02 13.72 -19.06
C LYS A 293 23.43 13.64 -20.48
N GLU A 294 22.20 13.15 -20.61
CA GLU A 294 21.49 12.93 -21.89
C GLU A 294 21.04 14.24 -22.56
N PHE A 295 20.72 15.27 -21.77
CA PHE A 295 20.17 16.55 -22.25
C PHE A 295 21.18 17.70 -22.21
N ARG A 296 22.31 17.49 -21.53
CA ARG A 296 23.34 18.51 -21.33
C ARG A 296 23.94 19.02 -22.64
N ASN A 297 24.21 20.33 -22.69
CA ASN A 297 25.01 20.91 -23.75
C ASN A 297 26.41 20.25 -23.83
N LYS A 298 26.72 19.65 -24.98
CA LYS A 298 27.98 18.93 -25.25
C LYS A 298 29.23 19.83 -25.21
N ALA A 299 29.06 21.15 -25.25
CA ALA A 299 30.15 22.11 -25.09
C ALA A 299 30.70 22.18 -23.66
N ILE A 300 29.94 21.72 -22.64
CA ILE A 300 30.37 21.72 -21.24
C ILE A 300 31.12 20.41 -20.94
N LYS A 301 32.40 20.52 -20.54
CA LYS A 301 33.34 19.41 -20.32
C LYS A 301 34.15 19.52 -19.02
#